data_AF-A0A0C2S479-F1
#
_entry.id   AF-A0A0C2S479-F1
#
_cell.length_a   1.000
_cell.length_b   1.000
_cell.length_c   1.000
_cell.angle_alpha   90.00
_cell.angle_beta   90.00
_cell.angle_gamma   90.00
#
_symmetry.space_group_name_H-M   'P 1'
#
loop_
_entity.id
_entity.type
_entity.pdbx_description
1 polymer ?
#
loop_
_entity_poly.entity_id
_entity_poly.type
_entity_poly.pdbx_seq_one_letter_code
_entity_poly.pdbx_strand_id
1 'polypeptide(L)'
;MKKDQKRFKQLQLIKDCKNFNEIIEQIDYSSGNTDDLTTVVLDYLDKQTVLLYYESLIDSQKQSSLLEWMSEMFWKTEELPDTVDIKQQASNLSIAAAIDILLSGETLIVFNDGAPGQ
;
A
#
# COMPACT_ATOMS: atom_id res chain seq x y z
N MET A 1 -0.96 -5.60 -36.16
CA MET A 1 -0.01 -5.96 -35.09
C MET A 1 -0.82 -6.54 -33.94
N LYS A 2 -0.72 -7.85 -33.68
CA LYS A 2 -1.34 -8.52 -32.53
C LYS A 2 -0.19 -8.93 -31.60
N LYS A 3 0.06 -8.15 -30.56
CA LYS A 3 1.00 -8.49 -29.50
C LYS A 3 0.29 -8.24 -28.18
N ASP A 4 -0.08 -9.33 -27.54
CA ASP A 4 -0.19 -9.51 -26.10
C ASP A 4 -0.92 -8.43 -25.31
N GLN A 5 -2.25 -8.38 -25.46
CA GLN A 5 -3.10 -8.13 -24.29
C GLN A 5 -2.92 -9.33 -23.35
N LYS A 6 -1.85 -9.33 -22.56
CA LYS A 6 -1.80 -10.13 -21.33
C LYS A 6 -3.06 -9.73 -20.56
N ARG A 7 -4.02 -10.65 -20.46
CA ARG A 7 -5.21 -10.45 -19.62
C ARG A 7 -4.71 -10.04 -18.24
N PHE A 8 -5.00 -8.80 -17.85
CA PHE A 8 -4.79 -8.34 -16.49
C PHE A 8 -5.61 -9.28 -15.60
N LYS A 9 -4.93 -10.15 -14.84
CA LYS A 9 -5.60 -11.13 -13.98
C LYS A 9 -5.90 -10.40 -12.68
N GLN A 10 -7.17 -10.17 -12.40
CA GLN A 10 -7.58 -9.65 -11.09
C GLN A 10 -7.21 -10.69 -10.02
N LEU A 11 -6.36 -10.27 -9.09
CA LEU A 11 -5.99 -11.07 -7.92
C LEU A 11 -6.96 -10.74 -6.78
N GLN A 12 -7.29 -11.75 -5.97
CA GLN A 12 -8.24 -11.55 -4.88
C GLN A 12 -7.54 -11.00 -3.63
N LEU A 13 -6.30 -11.42 -3.36
CA LEU A 13 -5.57 -11.13 -2.13
C LEU A 13 -4.24 -10.44 -2.41
N ILE A 14 -3.80 -9.58 -1.49
CA ILE A 14 -2.51 -8.86 -1.59
C ILE A 14 -1.34 -9.85 -1.66
N LYS A 15 -1.33 -10.93 -0.85
CA LYS A 15 -0.27 -11.96 -0.89
C LYS A 15 -0.11 -12.69 -2.22
N ASP A 16 -1.12 -12.63 -3.10
CA ASP A 16 -1.03 -13.27 -4.41
C ASP A 16 -0.22 -12.41 -5.40
N CYS A 17 0.06 -11.16 -5.04
CA CYS A 17 0.90 -10.25 -5.81
C CYS A 17 2.38 -10.53 -5.54
N LYS A 18 3.21 -10.51 -6.59
CA LYS A 18 4.63 -10.86 -6.51
C LYS A 18 5.50 -9.76 -5.91
N ASN A 19 5.06 -8.51 -6.01
CA ASN A 19 5.78 -7.33 -5.55
C ASN A 19 4.81 -6.15 -5.40
N PHE A 20 5.30 -5.03 -4.88
CA PHE A 20 4.50 -3.83 -4.71
C PHE A 20 3.93 -3.26 -6.00
N ASN A 21 4.67 -3.31 -7.12
CA ASN A 21 4.16 -2.81 -8.39
C ASN A 21 2.89 -3.56 -8.80
N GLU A 22 2.85 -4.88 -8.63
CA GLU A 22 1.64 -5.66 -8.91
C GLU A 22 0.50 -5.29 -7.96
N ILE A 23 0.78 -4.98 -6.68
CA ILE A 23 -0.24 -4.51 -5.73
C ILE A 23 -0.81 -3.15 -6.17
N ILE A 24 0.07 -2.21 -6.50
CA ILE A 24 -0.28 -0.86 -6.97
C ILE A 24 -1.13 -0.97 -8.24
N GLU A 25 -0.70 -1.75 -9.23
CA GLU A 25 -1.44 -1.98 -10.47
C GLU A 25 -2.83 -2.60 -10.22
N GLN A 26 -2.95 -3.56 -9.28
CA GLN A 26 -4.23 -4.20 -8.95
C GLN A 26 -5.19 -3.22 -8.27
N ILE A 27 -4.70 -2.40 -7.35
CA ILE A 27 -5.48 -1.39 -6.66
C ILE A 27 -5.92 -0.32 -7.66
N ASP A 28 -4.99 0.25 -8.43
CA ASP A 28 -5.24 1.30 -9.41
C ASP A 28 -6.24 0.84 -10.47
N TYR A 29 -6.01 -0.34 -11.07
CA TYR A 29 -6.94 -0.91 -12.04
C TYR A 29 -8.34 -1.12 -11.47
N SER A 30 -8.42 -1.62 -10.22
CA SER A 30 -9.70 -1.97 -9.58
C SER A 30 -10.44 -0.75 -9.03
N SER A 31 -9.75 0.35 -8.74
CA SER A 31 -10.36 1.63 -8.37
C SER A 31 -10.75 2.51 -9.57
N GLY A 32 -10.35 2.11 -10.79
CA GLY A 32 -10.74 2.78 -12.03
C GLY A 32 -9.63 3.58 -12.71
N ASN A 33 -8.37 3.37 -12.33
CA ASN A 33 -7.18 4.10 -12.77
C ASN A 33 -7.32 5.61 -12.52
N THR A 34 -7.55 5.96 -11.26
CA THR A 34 -7.72 7.35 -10.86
C THR A 34 -6.34 8.00 -10.72
N ASP A 35 -6.13 9.17 -11.31
CA ASP A 35 -4.88 9.95 -11.15
C ASP A 35 -4.64 10.44 -9.70
N ASP A 36 -5.58 10.17 -8.79
CA ASP A 36 -5.57 10.60 -7.39
C ASP A 36 -4.88 9.59 -6.44
N LEU A 37 -4.58 8.38 -6.90
CA LEU A 37 -3.89 7.37 -6.10
C LEU A 37 -2.42 7.75 -5.94
N THR A 38 -2.03 8.11 -4.72
CA THR A 38 -0.65 8.42 -4.40
C THR A 38 0.05 7.23 -3.77
N THR A 39 1.28 7.00 -4.22
CA THR A 39 2.14 5.91 -3.75
C THR A 39 3.43 6.49 -3.19
N VAL A 40 3.76 6.15 -1.95
CA VAL A 40 5.03 6.50 -1.31
C VAL A 40 5.78 5.22 -0.98
N VAL A 41 6.96 5.04 -1.57
CA VAL A 41 7.85 3.92 -1.27
C VAL A 41 8.87 4.39 -0.23
N LEU A 42 8.98 3.64 0.86
CA LEU A 42 9.98 3.84 1.90
C LEU A 42 10.96 2.67 1.89
N ASP A 43 12.23 2.97 1.63
CA ASP A 43 13.32 2.02 1.65
C ASP A 43 14.15 2.20 2.93
N TYR A 44 14.43 1.10 3.64
CA TYR A 44 15.33 1.13 4.80
C TYR A 44 16.05 -0.21 4.97
N LEU A 45 17.39 -0.13 4.97
CA LEU A 45 18.26 -1.32 4.94
C LEU A 45 17.82 -2.26 3.80
N ASP A 46 17.42 -3.50 4.13
CA ASP A 46 16.93 -4.51 3.19
C ASP A 46 15.39 -4.65 3.21
N LYS A 47 14.69 -3.74 3.90
CA LYS A 47 13.22 -3.72 3.99
C LYS A 47 12.67 -2.61 3.10
N GLN A 48 11.55 -2.89 2.46
CA GLN A 48 10.79 -1.92 1.67
C GLN A 48 9.34 -1.93 2.14
N THR A 49 8.76 -0.75 2.25
CA THR A 49 7.37 -0.54 2.63
C THR A 49 6.74 0.38 1.59
N VAL A 50 5.50 0.11 1.21
CA VAL A 50 4.73 1.03 0.37
C VAL A 50 3.52 1.56 1.13
N LEU A 51 3.29 2.86 1.01
CA LEU A 51 2.12 3.55 1.50
C LEU A 51 1.28 3.99 0.30
N LEU A 52 -0.02 3.77 0.40
CA LEU A 52 -1.01 4.09 -0.61
C LEU A 52 -2.11 4.93 0.03
N TYR A 53 -2.52 6.02 -0.62
CA TYR A 53 -3.64 6.86 -0.18
C TYR A 53 -4.20 7.66 -1.36
N TYR A 54 -5.46 8.09 -1.25
CA TYR A 54 -6.07 9.04 -2.19
C TYR A 54 -5.86 10.47 -1.69
N GLU A 55 -5.18 11.31 -2.49
CA GLU A 55 -4.90 12.70 -2.11
C GLU A 55 -6.17 13.50 -1.85
N SER A 56 -7.23 13.25 -2.61
CA SER A 56 -8.51 13.94 -2.44
C SER A 56 -9.28 13.57 -1.16
N LEU A 57 -8.96 12.43 -0.53
CA LEU A 57 -9.70 11.89 0.61
C LEU A 57 -8.93 11.93 1.94
N ILE A 58 -7.60 12.02 1.87
CA ILE A 58 -6.75 11.91 3.05
C ILE A 58 -6.77 13.19 3.91
N ASP A 59 -6.72 13.02 5.23
CA ASP A 59 -6.42 14.13 6.13
C ASP A 59 -4.93 14.48 6.02
N SER A 60 -4.63 15.59 5.34
CA SER A 60 -3.26 16.06 5.10
C SER A 60 -2.42 16.26 6.37
N GLN A 61 -3.02 16.61 7.51
CA GLN A 61 -2.29 16.79 8.77
C GLN A 61 -1.91 15.43 9.36
N LYS A 62 -2.85 14.49 9.38
CA LYS A 62 -2.58 13.11 9.82
C LYS A 62 -1.55 12.44 8.92
N GLN A 63 -1.66 12.62 7.61
CA GLN A 63 -0.74 12.03 6.64
C GLN A 63 0.67 12.58 6.76
N SER A 64 0.83 13.89 6.92
CA SER A 64 2.15 14.51 7.13
C SER A 64 2.82 13.96 8.41
N SER A 65 2.04 13.87 9.49
CA SER A 65 2.51 13.30 10.76
C SER A 65 2.90 11.82 10.63
N LEU A 66 2.12 11.04 9.87
CA LEU A 66 2.42 9.64 9.59
C LEU A 66 3.73 9.50 8.81
N LEU A 67 3.91 10.27 7.75
CA LEU A 67 5.11 10.20 6.91
C LEU A 67 6.37 10.60 7.68
N GLU A 68 6.31 11.66 8.48
CA GLU A 68 7.39 12.09 9.37
C GLU A 68 7.74 10.96 10.35
N TRP A 69 6.74 10.41 11.03
CA TRP A 69 6.93 9.33 11.98
C TRP A 69 7.51 8.07 11.33
N MET A 70 7.02 7.69 10.15
CA MET A 70 7.53 6.54 9.39
C MET A 70 8.97 6.73 8.93
N SER A 71 9.39 7.96 8.63
CA SER A 71 10.76 8.26 8.24
C SER A 71 11.74 8.24 9.43
N GLU A 72 11.30 8.63 10.63
CA GLU A 72 12.19 8.85 11.77
C GLU A 72 12.16 7.77 12.87
N MET A 73 11.00 7.14 13.08
CA MET A 73 10.70 6.34 14.28
C MET A 73 10.32 4.90 13.95
N PHE A 74 9.58 4.63 12.86
CA PHE A 74 9.20 3.26 12.47
C PHE A 74 10.38 2.30 12.45
N TRP A 75 11.51 2.75 11.92
CA TRP A 75 12.72 1.93 11.81
C TRP A 75 13.45 1.68 13.13
N LYS A 76 13.19 2.50 14.15
CA LYS A 76 13.81 2.36 15.48
C LYS A 76 12.98 1.47 16.41
N THR A 77 11.66 1.48 16.23
CA THR A 77 10.74 0.79 17.14
C THR A 77 10.12 -0.47 16.52
N GLU A 78 10.05 -0.57 15.18
CA GLU A 78 9.26 -1.57 14.44
C GLU A 78 7.76 -1.60 14.84
N GLU A 79 7.31 -0.60 15.59
CA GLU A 79 5.93 -0.42 16.02
C GLU A 79 5.23 0.56 15.09
N LEU A 80 3.91 0.68 15.15
CA LEU A 80 3.20 1.77 14.48
C LEU A 80 2.70 2.75 15.54
N PRO A 81 2.55 4.05 15.21
CA PRO A 81 2.10 5.01 16.18
C PRO A 81 0.61 4.75 16.49
N ASP A 82 0.26 4.61 17.77
CA ASP A 82 -1.13 4.50 18.25
C ASP A 82 -2.01 5.70 17.87
N THR A 83 -1.40 6.80 17.41
CA THR A 83 -2.05 8.07 17.09
C THR A 83 -2.56 8.17 15.66
N VAL A 84 -2.20 7.23 14.79
CA VAL A 84 -2.68 7.17 13.41
C VAL A 84 -3.53 5.92 13.29
N ASP A 85 -4.72 6.03 12.71
CA ASP A 85 -5.68 4.94 12.46
C ASP A 85 -5.15 3.94 11.42
N ILE A 86 -3.90 3.49 11.56
CA ILE A 86 -3.26 2.55 10.67
C ILE A 86 -3.81 1.18 11.00
N LYS A 87 -4.79 0.74 10.22
CA LYS A 87 -5.19 -0.67 10.18
C LYS A 87 -4.04 -1.45 9.58
N GLN A 88 -3.08 -1.81 10.42
CA GLN A 88 -1.97 -2.69 10.08
C GLN A 88 -2.56 -3.99 9.54
N GLN A 89 -2.41 -4.23 8.24
CA GLN A 89 -3.19 -5.25 7.56
C GLN A 89 -2.35 -6.39 7.02
N ALA A 90 -2.63 -7.55 7.62
CA ALA A 90 -2.08 -8.84 7.26
C ALA A 90 -2.09 -9.06 5.75
N SER A 91 -1.06 -9.73 5.25
CA SER A 91 -0.90 -10.20 3.87
C SER A 91 -2.11 -10.99 3.30
N ASN A 92 -3.04 -11.42 4.16
CA ASN A 92 -4.32 -12.03 3.78
C ASN A 92 -5.44 -11.04 3.41
N LEU A 93 -5.18 -9.74 3.40
CA LEU A 93 -6.16 -8.73 3.00
C LEU A 93 -6.57 -8.91 1.53
N SER A 94 -7.86 -8.75 1.24
CA SER A 94 -8.35 -8.72 -0.13
C SER A 94 -8.09 -7.36 -0.80
N ILE A 95 -7.89 -7.36 -2.13
CA ILE A 95 -7.74 -6.11 -2.90
C ILE A 95 -8.97 -5.21 -2.72
N ALA A 96 -10.18 -5.78 -2.67
CA ALA A 96 -11.40 -5.01 -2.42
C ALA A 96 -11.39 -4.33 -1.04
N ALA A 97 -10.98 -5.04 0.02
CA ALA A 97 -10.89 -4.45 1.35
C ALA A 97 -9.80 -3.37 1.44
N ALA A 98 -8.70 -3.55 0.70
CA ALA A 98 -7.65 -2.53 0.57
C ALA A 98 -8.21 -1.24 -0.05
N ILE A 99 -9.02 -1.37 -1.11
CA ILE A 99 -9.67 -0.24 -1.78
C ILE A 99 -10.68 0.44 -0.84
N ASP A 100 -11.48 -0.33 -0.10
CA ASP A 100 -12.47 0.23 0.85
C ASP A 100 -11.81 1.12 1.93
N ILE A 101 -10.59 0.77 2.36
CA ILE A 101 -9.81 1.57 3.32
C ILE A 101 -9.36 2.87 2.68
N LEU A 102 -8.77 2.79 1.48
CA LEU A 102 -8.33 3.96 0.74
C LEU A 102 -9.51 4.92 0.49
N LEU A 103 -10.67 4.38 0.08
CA LEU A 103 -11.90 5.15 -0.14
C LEU A 103 -12.52 5.71 1.15
N SER A 104 -12.12 5.20 2.31
CA SER A 104 -12.50 5.76 3.61
C SER A 104 -11.63 6.96 4.03
N GLY A 105 -10.67 7.38 3.20
CA GLY A 105 -9.73 8.45 3.51
C GLY A 105 -8.62 8.01 4.48
N GLU A 106 -8.29 6.73 4.47
CA GLU A 106 -7.22 6.15 5.29
C GLU A 106 -6.00 5.78 4.42
N THR A 107 -4.83 5.67 5.06
CA THR A 107 -3.60 5.24 4.38
C THR A 107 -3.41 3.73 4.54
N LEU A 108 -3.29 3.04 3.41
CA LEU A 108 -2.90 1.64 3.38
C LEU A 108 -1.38 1.53 3.44
N ILE A 109 -0.88 0.75 4.41
CA ILE A 109 0.55 0.44 4.52
C ILE A 109 0.75 -1.04 4.22
N VAL A 110 1.60 -1.33 3.24
CA VAL A 110 1.98 -2.70 2.90
C VAL A 110 3.47 -2.87 3.16
N PHE A 111 3.78 -3.78 4.07
CA PHE A 111 5.15 -4.19 4.35
C PHE A 111 5.56 -5.28 3.36
N ASN A 112 6.80 -5.22 2.89
CA ASN A 112 7.41 -6.38 2.28
C ASN A 112 7.75 -7.29 3.45
N ASP A 113 6.81 -8.17 3.82
CA ASP A 113 7.20 -9.44 4.42
C ASP A 113 7.99 -10.16 3.34
N GLY A 114 9.26 -9.79 3.20
CA GLY A 114 10.22 -10.63 2.52
C GLY A 114 10.12 -11.95 3.24
N ALA A 115 9.43 -12.93 2.64
CA ALA A 115 9.77 -14.29 2.92
C ALA A 115 11.29 -14.36 2.67
N PRO A 116 12.12 -14.60 3.70
CA PRO A 116 13.50 -14.93 3.43
C PRO A 116 13.42 -16.13 2.46
N GLY A 117 14.09 -16.02 1.33
CA GLY A 117 13.77 -16.83 0.16
C GLY A 117 13.60 -18.32 0.43
N GLN A 118 12.77 -18.94 -0.41
CA GLN A 118 12.56 -20.40 -0.52
C GLN A 118 11.66 -21.03 0.55
#